data_AF-A0A7S3BE28-F1
#
_entry.id   AF-A0A7S3BE28-F1
#
_cell.length_a   1.000
_cell.length_b   1.000
_cell.length_c   1.000
_cell.angle_alpha   90.00
_cell.angle_beta   90.00
_cell.angle_gamma   90.00
#
_symmetry.space_group_name_H-M   'P 1'
#
loop_
_entity.id
_entity.type
_entity.pdbx_description
1 polymer ?
#
loop_
_entity_poly.entity_id
_entity_poly.type
_entity_poly.pdbx_seq_one_letter_code
_entity_poly.pdbx_strand_id
1 'polypeptide(L)'
;DNYRPLLLLAQFLDQMITQPRCRMLRAELQKETRDMATGTVKWFNTTKGFGFIAPDAGGKDIFVHISAVERAGLTGLADNQKVTFDVEAGRDGRESASNLALA
;
A
#
# COMPACT_ATOMS: atom_id res chain seq x y z
N ASP A 1 5.94 -64.35 -0.96
CA ASP A 1 5.69 -63.88 -2.33
C ASP A 1 4.76 -62.68 -2.25
N ASN A 2 5.05 -61.49 -2.73
CA ASN A 2 6.27 -60.85 -3.18
C ASN A 2 5.89 -59.37 -3.25
N TYR A 3 6.60 -58.52 -2.50
CA TYR A 3 6.76 -57.08 -2.69
C TYR A 3 5.66 -56.29 -3.42
N ARG A 4 5.05 -55.31 -2.74
CA ARG A 4 5.47 -53.89 -2.90
C ARG A 4 4.76 -52.94 -1.92
N PRO A 5 5.39 -52.68 -0.76
CA PRO A 5 4.99 -51.66 0.21
C PRO A 5 5.55 -50.30 -0.23
N LEU A 6 4.89 -49.59 -1.15
CA LEU A 6 5.38 -48.28 -1.63
C LEU A 6 4.33 -47.23 -1.96
N LEU A 7 3.02 -47.53 -1.88
CA LEU A 7 2.01 -46.50 -2.19
C LEU A 7 1.75 -45.52 -1.05
N LEU A 8 2.13 -45.83 0.19
CA LEU A 8 1.92 -44.91 1.32
C LEU A 8 3.01 -43.82 1.45
N LEU A 9 4.11 -43.93 0.69
CA LEU A 9 5.18 -42.93 0.63
C LEU A 9 4.90 -41.84 -0.43
N ALA A 10 4.02 -42.09 -1.40
CA ALA A 10 3.65 -41.12 -2.42
C ALA A 10 2.64 -40.06 -1.92
N GLN A 11 1.87 -40.36 -0.87
CA GLN A 11 0.92 -39.40 -0.28
C GLN A 11 1.58 -38.37 0.66
N PHE A 12 2.81 -38.60 1.12
CA PHE A 12 3.48 -37.69 2.07
C PHE A 12 4.41 -36.68 1.40
N LEU A 13 4.78 -36.87 0.13
CA LEU A 13 5.63 -35.94 -0.63
C LEU A 13 4.84 -34.92 -1.46
N ASP A 14 3.54 -35.14 -1.68
CA ASP A 14 2.65 -34.13 -2.32
C ASP A 14 2.19 -33.02 -1.34
N GLN A 15 2.46 -33.17 -0.04
CA GLN A 15 2.17 -32.16 0.98
C GLN A 15 3.35 -31.23 1.29
N MET A 16 4.51 -31.41 0.64
CA MET A 16 5.74 -30.66 0.95
C MET A 16 6.27 -29.75 -0.17
N ILE A 17 5.62 -29.65 -1.34
CA ILE A 17 6.18 -28.87 -2.47
C ILE A 17 5.22 -27.89 -3.16
N THR A 18 3.95 -27.80 -2.75
CA THR A 18 3.03 -26.75 -3.23
C THR A 18 2.51 -25.88 -2.08
N GLN A 19 3.44 -25.04 -1.57
CA GLN A 19 3.21 -23.69 -1.04
C GLN A 19 2.45 -23.51 0.30
N PRO A 20 3.16 -23.16 1.39
CA PRO A 20 2.65 -22.30 2.47
C PRO A 20 2.80 -20.80 2.12
N ARG A 21 2.75 -20.42 0.84
CA ARG A 21 2.86 -19.02 0.39
C ARG A 21 1.51 -18.56 -0.14
N CYS A 22 1.14 -17.33 0.23
CA CYS A 22 -0.08 -16.62 -0.12
C CYS A 22 -1.35 -16.99 0.66
N ARG A 23 -1.26 -17.09 1.98
CA ARG A 23 -2.35 -16.56 2.85
C ARG A 23 -2.34 -15.02 2.85
N MET A 24 -2.25 -14.40 1.67
CA MET A 24 -2.24 -12.95 1.45
C MET A 24 -2.97 -12.54 0.16
N LEU A 25 -3.81 -13.40 -0.42
CA LEU A 25 -4.64 -13.04 -1.58
C LEU A 25 -6.12 -12.84 -1.18
N ARG A 26 -6.35 -12.11 -0.09
CA ARG A 26 -7.69 -11.58 0.24
C ARG A 26 -7.62 -10.18 0.85
N ALA A 27 -6.72 -9.34 0.34
CA ALA A 27 -6.67 -7.91 0.63
C ALA A 27 -6.61 -7.04 -0.63
N GLU A 28 -6.69 -7.64 -1.83
CA GLU A 28 -6.39 -6.97 -3.10
C GLU A 28 -7.62 -6.50 -3.91
N LEU A 29 -8.85 -6.55 -3.37
CA LEU A 29 -10.05 -6.23 -4.16
C LEU A 29 -11.06 -5.30 -3.46
N GLN A 30 -10.61 -4.46 -2.53
CA GLN A 30 -11.42 -3.36 -1.97
C GLN A 30 -10.69 -2.01 -1.95
N LYS A 31 -9.63 -1.87 -2.76
CA LYS A 31 -8.84 -0.64 -2.87
C LYS A 31 -9.08 0.10 -4.20
N GLU A 32 -10.23 -0.11 -4.84
CA GLU A 32 -10.49 0.39 -6.20
C GLU A 32 -11.64 1.40 -6.32
N THR A 33 -12.10 2.03 -5.22
CA THR A 33 -13.00 3.20 -5.36
C THR A 33 -12.84 4.22 -4.25
N ARG A 34 -11.63 4.36 -3.73
CA ARG A 34 -11.24 5.56 -3.00
C ARG A 34 -10.76 6.56 -4.04
N ASP A 35 -11.26 7.78 -4.00
CA ASP A 35 -10.99 8.83 -4.98
C ASP A 35 -9.47 9.09 -4.99
N MET A 36 -8.78 8.42 -5.90
CA MET A 36 -7.31 8.43 -6.00
C MET A 36 -6.91 9.76 -6.63
N ALA A 37 -6.82 10.79 -5.79
CA ALA A 37 -6.36 12.09 -6.19
C ALA A 37 -4.88 12.04 -6.58
N THR A 38 -4.54 12.69 -7.68
CA THR A 38 -3.14 12.90 -8.06
C THR A 38 -2.71 14.31 -7.71
N GLY A 39 -1.45 14.46 -7.32
CA GLY A 39 -0.88 15.75 -7.05
C GLY A 39 0.64 15.72 -7.02
N THR A 40 1.20 16.91 -6.87
CA THR A 40 2.63 17.14 -6.83
C THR A 40 3.04 17.43 -5.40
N VAL A 41 4.02 16.69 -4.89
CA VAL A 41 4.57 16.92 -3.56
C VAL A 41 5.28 18.26 -3.57
N LYS A 42 4.76 19.23 -2.82
CA LYS A 42 5.37 20.56 -2.74
C LYS A 42 6.67 20.49 -1.94
N TRP A 43 6.59 19.80 -0.80
CA TRP A 43 7.73 19.50 0.05
C TRP A 43 7.33 18.44 1.07
N PHE A 44 8.31 17.61 1.44
CA PHE A 44 8.16 16.62 2.48
C PHE A 44 9.40 16.66 3.38
N ASN A 45 9.19 16.77 4.69
CA ASN A 45 10.29 16.76 5.65
C ASN A 45 10.26 15.44 6.41
N THR A 46 11.11 14.50 5.99
CA THR A 46 11.24 13.16 6.60
C THR A 46 11.66 13.24 8.07
N THR A 47 12.49 14.20 8.44
CA THR A 47 12.96 14.40 9.82
C THR A 47 11.84 14.87 10.75
N LYS A 48 10.95 15.72 10.24
CA LYS A 48 9.79 16.20 11.00
C LYS A 48 8.58 15.28 10.88
N GLY A 49 8.55 14.42 9.85
CA GLY A 49 7.49 13.44 9.61
C GLY A 49 6.20 14.03 9.05
N PHE A 50 6.27 15.16 8.34
CA PHE A 50 5.09 15.75 7.69
C PHE A 50 5.46 16.46 6.39
N GLY A 51 4.45 16.69 5.56
CA GLY A 51 4.61 17.41 4.30
C GLY A 51 3.28 17.93 3.77
N PHE A 52 3.36 18.55 2.59
CA PHE A 52 2.19 19.07 1.89
C PHE A 52 2.24 18.66 0.42
N ILE A 53 1.08 18.28 -0.09
CA ILE A 53 0.90 17.87 -1.48
C ILE A 53 -0.11 18.82 -2.12
N ALA A 54 0.26 19.37 -3.26
CA ALA A 54 -0.62 20.20 -4.07
C ALA A 54 -1.40 19.29 -5.02
N PRO A 55 -2.73 19.16 -4.88
CA PRO A 55 -3.54 18.35 -5.79
C PRO A 55 -3.62 19.01 -7.17
N ASP A 56 -3.57 18.20 -8.23
CA ASP A 56 -3.67 18.70 -9.62
C ASP A 56 -5.07 19.25 -9.94
N ALA A 57 -6.08 18.78 -9.21
CA ALA A 57 -7.46 19.27 -9.30
C ALA A 57 -7.62 20.76 -8.96
N GLY A 58 -6.59 21.40 -8.38
CA GLY A 58 -6.65 22.77 -7.91
C GLY A 58 -7.51 22.88 -6.65
N GLY A 59 -6.89 23.18 -5.51
CA GLY A 59 -7.60 23.14 -4.23
C GLY A 59 -6.74 23.53 -3.05
N LYS A 60 -7.18 23.13 -1.86
CA LYS A 60 -6.40 23.29 -0.63
C LYS A 60 -5.21 22.33 -0.65
N ASP A 61 -4.08 22.77 -0.09
CA ASP A 61 -2.94 21.88 0.11
C ASP A 61 -3.34 20.72 1.04
N ILE A 62 -3.02 19.51 0.63
CA ILE A 62 -3.37 18.30 1.36
C ILE A 62 -2.25 17.99 2.36
N PHE A 63 -2.62 17.85 3.62
CA PHE A 63 -1.66 17.55 4.68
C PHE A 63 -1.31 16.06 4.66
N VAL A 64 -0.03 15.74 4.61
CA VAL A 64 0.46 14.35 4.72
C VAL A 64 1.24 14.16 6.02
N HIS A 65 0.89 13.09 6.73
CA HIS A 65 1.61 12.63 7.92
C HIS A 65 2.52 11.43 7.58
N ILE A 66 3.68 11.33 8.20
CA ILE A 66 4.61 10.20 8.02
C ILE A 66 3.93 8.85 8.25
N SER A 67 2.99 8.76 9.19
CA SER A 67 2.23 7.54 9.44
C SER A 67 1.42 7.06 8.23
N ALA A 68 0.99 7.96 7.35
CA ALA A 68 0.33 7.59 6.10
C ALA A 68 1.34 7.08 5.05
N VAL A 69 2.54 7.67 5.02
CA VAL A 69 3.65 7.29 4.14
C VAL A 69 4.24 5.93 4.56
N GLU A 70 4.44 5.72 5.85
CA GLU A 70 4.90 4.45 6.44
C GLU A 70 3.89 3.33 6.21
N ARG A 71 2.58 3.62 6.28
CA ARG A 71 1.52 2.66 5.94
C ARG A 71 1.51 2.26 4.47
N ALA A 72 1.97 3.14 3.59
CA ALA A 72 2.21 2.81 2.20
C ALA A 72 3.51 2.01 1.98
N GLY A 73 4.31 1.79 3.03
CA GLY A 73 5.62 1.14 2.91
C GLY A 73 6.68 2.04 2.28
N LEU A 74 6.43 3.35 2.23
CA LEU A 74 7.36 4.34 1.71
C LEU A 74 8.09 4.99 2.90
N THR A 75 9.39 5.23 2.75
CA THR A 75 10.22 5.91 3.77
C THR A 75 10.18 7.43 3.63
N GLY A 76 9.64 7.93 2.52
CA GLY A 76 9.52 9.35 2.22
C GLY A 76 9.05 9.59 0.79
N LEU A 77 8.84 10.85 0.47
CA LEU A 77 8.46 11.34 -0.86
C LEU A 77 9.53 12.32 -1.32
N ALA A 78 9.89 12.29 -2.60
CA ALA A 78 10.74 13.32 -3.17
C ALA A 78 9.92 14.61 -3.36
N ASP A 79 10.55 15.78 -3.15
CA ASP A 79 9.95 17.05 -3.52
C ASP A 79 9.76 17.13 -5.04
N ASN A 80 8.73 17.87 -5.47
CA ASN A 80 8.34 18.01 -6.87
C ASN A 80 7.98 16.70 -7.59
N GLN A 81 7.80 15.60 -6.84
CA GLN A 81 7.40 14.32 -7.41
C GLN A 81 5.87 14.23 -7.55
N LYS A 82 5.43 13.63 -8.66
CA LYS A 82 4.01 13.30 -8.86
C LYS A 82 3.68 12.03 -8.08
N VAL A 83 2.64 12.11 -7.26
CA VAL A 83 2.18 10.99 -6.46
C VAL A 83 0.67 10.89 -6.48
N THR A 84 0.18 9.68 -6.27
CA THR A 84 -1.23 9.39 -6.13
C THR A 84 -1.52 9.15 -4.66
N PHE A 85 -2.57 9.76 -4.14
CA PHE A 85 -2.95 9.68 -2.74
C PHE A 85 -4.47 9.71 -2.62
N ASP A 86 -4.96 9.16 -1.52
CA ASP A 86 -6.37 9.21 -1.19
C ASP A 86 -6.62 10.43 -0.30
N VAL A 87 -7.58 11.27 -0.66
CA VAL A 87 -7.94 12.44 0.15
C VAL A 87 -9.09 12.07 1.06
N GLU A 88 -8.82 11.98 2.36
CA GLU A 88 -9.86 11.86 3.36
C GLU A 88 -10.16 13.23 3.95
N ALA A 89 -11.36 13.75 3.69
CA ALA A 89 -11.87 14.95 4.33
C ALA A 89 -12.27 14.65 5.78
N GLY A 90 -11.55 15.23 6.73
CA GLY A 90 -11.85 15.10 8.15
C GLY A 90 -13.10 15.89 8.55
N ARG A 91 -13.70 15.47 9.67
CA ARG A 91 -14.86 16.12 10.31
C ARG A 91 -14.57 17.59 10.69
N ASP A 92 -13.29 17.89 10.90
CA ASP A 92 -12.74 19.21 11.20
C ASP A 92 -12.50 20.10 9.96
N GLY A 93 -12.93 19.67 8.76
CA GLY A 93 -12.75 20.43 7.53
C GLY A 93 -11.31 20.45 6.99
N ARG A 94 -10.42 19.63 7.55
CA ARG A 94 -9.04 19.43 7.09
C ARG A 94 -8.95 18.19 6.22
N GLU A 95 -8.29 18.33 5.09
CA GLU A 95 -8.03 17.25 4.14
C GLU A 95 -6.70 16.58 4.48
N SER A 96 -6.70 15.26 4.62
CA SER A 96 -5.51 14.47 4.94
C SER A 96 -5.24 13.45 3.83
N ALA A 97 -3.98 13.35 3.41
CA ALA A 97 -3.55 12.34 2.46
C ALA A 97 -3.38 11.00 3.18
N SER A 98 -4.08 10.00 2.68
CA SER A 98 -4.00 8.61 3.07
C SER A 98 -3.44 7.80 1.89
N ASN A 99 -2.84 6.65 2.18
CA ASN A 99 -2.51 5.65 1.16
C ASN A 99 -1.73 6.16 -0.07
N LEU A 100 -0.54 6.69 0.16
CA LEU A 100 0.26 7.29 -0.90
C LEU A 100 0.92 6.25 -1.78
N ALA A 101 0.98 6.50 -3.08
CA ALA A 101 1.65 5.67 -4.08
C ALA A 101 2.42 6.55 -5.07
N LEU A 102 3.54 6.05 -5.56
CA LEU A 102 4.27 6.69 -6.66
C LEU A 102 3.40 6.57 -7.93
N ALA A 103 3.18 7.71 -8.60
CA ALA A 103 2.41 7.78 -9.85
C ALA A 103 3.28 7.44 -11.06
#